data_AF-A0AA37WYJ2-F1
#
_entry.id   AF-A0AA37WYJ2-F1
#
_cell.length_a   1.000
_cell.length_b   1.000
_cell.length_c   1.000
_cell.angle_alpha   90.00
_cell.angle_beta   90.00
_cell.angle_gamma   90.00
#
_symmetry.space_group_name_H-M   'P 1'
#
loop_
_entity.id
_entity.type
_entity.pdbx_description
1 polymer ?
#
loop_
_entity_poly.entity_id
_entity_poly.type
_entity_poly.pdbx_seq_one_letter_code
_entity_poly.pdbx_strand_id
1 'polypeptide(L)'
;MAAKLARVFVIISALLISGCGDDRPEKISHYQQQSEQRIARLGQMIDKGEIRNAMLLNQYSQVLAQSRPELAPLLSQLQLDATTQGPLFQQLVTRYQELGDSANFIDLDEQLAEAYELTLAADPNSYNDLLSDPVNVIADMSNGALARVNSVSKAASMAANGAEDFGAGSQLVGNPAYGSWESGSNGMSFWQWYGMYAMFSNLTNPVRYDRWSRNRDYSYYGDYGRKRYSSPKQVRTQQKTFSRDKNFGSPYARTKTGSSGLSRSSQVAQQTKNRPSSASKFRSNYAKGSSNGFRNSNKRTTRSTRRGK
;
A
#
# COMPACT_ATOMS: atom_id res chain seq x y z
N MET A 1 10.71 -57.06 -29.96
CA MET A 1 9.94 -55.80 -30.14
C MET A 1 9.32 -55.29 -28.84
N ALA A 2 8.79 -56.17 -27.96
CA ALA A 2 8.22 -55.78 -26.65
C ALA A 2 9.19 -55.03 -25.71
N ALA A 3 10.47 -55.44 -25.63
CA ALA A 3 11.46 -54.78 -24.76
C ALA A 3 11.84 -53.35 -25.21
N LYS A 4 11.73 -53.04 -26.51
CA LYS A 4 11.98 -51.69 -27.04
C LYS A 4 10.78 -50.75 -26.77
N LEU A 5 9.56 -51.28 -26.87
CA LEU A 5 8.34 -50.56 -26.50
C LEU A 5 8.25 -50.26 -25.00
N ALA A 6 8.67 -51.20 -24.15
CA ALA A 6 8.72 -50.98 -22.69
C ALA A 6 9.71 -49.87 -22.29
N ARG A 7 10.87 -49.77 -22.95
CA ARG A 7 11.86 -48.71 -22.69
C ARG A 7 11.38 -47.33 -23.17
N VAL A 8 10.68 -47.27 -24.30
CA VAL A 8 10.07 -46.02 -24.79
C VAL A 8 8.94 -45.56 -23.87
N PHE A 9 8.14 -46.49 -23.35
CA PHE A 9 7.06 -46.17 -22.39
C PHE A 9 7.62 -45.62 -21.06
N VAL A 10 8.71 -46.20 -20.52
CA VAL A 10 9.35 -45.70 -19.30
C VAL A 10 9.97 -44.30 -19.49
N ILE A 11 10.55 -44.01 -20.65
CA ILE A 11 11.11 -42.68 -20.96
C ILE A 11 10.00 -41.64 -21.13
N ILE A 12 8.89 -41.99 -21.78
CA ILE A 12 7.72 -41.10 -21.92
C ILE A 12 7.05 -40.88 -20.55
N SER A 13 6.93 -41.91 -19.71
CA SER A 13 6.42 -41.76 -18.34
C SER A 13 7.34 -40.90 -17.47
N ALA A 14 8.67 -41.01 -17.61
CA ALA A 14 9.62 -40.16 -16.87
C ALA A 14 9.57 -38.68 -17.32
N LEU A 15 9.31 -38.40 -18.60
CA LEU A 15 9.10 -37.05 -19.14
C LEU A 15 7.73 -36.46 -18.75
N LEU A 16 6.72 -37.30 -18.51
CA LEU A 16 5.40 -36.86 -18.06
C LEU A 16 5.36 -36.54 -16.55
N ILE A 17 6.27 -37.09 -15.74
CA ILE A 17 6.35 -36.79 -14.29
C ILE A 17 7.08 -35.46 -14.03
N SER A 18 7.90 -34.96 -14.95
CA SER A 18 8.61 -33.67 -14.83
C SER A 18 7.73 -32.44 -15.14
N GLY A 19 6.47 -32.64 -15.57
CA GLY A 19 5.51 -31.58 -15.88
C GLY A 19 4.57 -31.16 -14.74
N CYS A 20 4.72 -31.74 -13.54
CA CYS A 20 3.97 -31.35 -12.34
C CYS A 20 4.82 -30.45 -11.41
N GLY A 21 5.62 -29.57 -12.01
CA GLY A 21 6.47 -28.63 -11.28
C GLY A 21 5.67 -27.47 -10.70
N ASP A 22 5.96 -27.12 -9.45
CA ASP A 22 5.49 -25.89 -8.81
C ASP A 22 6.03 -24.67 -9.58
N ASP A 23 5.15 -23.86 -10.16
CA ASP A 23 5.51 -22.70 -10.98
C ASP A 23 5.80 -21.43 -10.15
N ARG A 24 5.65 -21.51 -8.82
CA ARG A 24 5.86 -20.36 -7.91
C ARG A 24 7.29 -19.83 -7.90
N PRO A 25 8.36 -20.65 -7.86
CA PRO A 25 9.72 -20.13 -7.91
C PRO A 25 10.01 -19.30 -9.17
N GLU A 26 9.51 -19.73 -10.33
CA GLU A 26 9.65 -18.98 -11.59
C GLU A 26 8.87 -17.66 -11.54
N LYS A 27 7.64 -17.67 -11.02
CA LYS A 27 6.83 -16.45 -10.84
C LYS A 27 7.48 -15.47 -9.85
N ILE A 28 8.03 -15.97 -8.75
CA ILE A 28 8.75 -15.17 -7.75
C ILE A 28 9.94 -14.49 -8.43
N SER A 29 10.78 -15.24 -9.14
CA SER A 29 11.93 -14.71 -9.87
C SER A 29 11.51 -13.63 -10.89
N HIS A 30 10.45 -13.88 -11.67
CA HIS A 30 9.92 -12.90 -12.62
C HIS A 30 9.47 -11.60 -11.92
N TYR A 31 8.69 -11.68 -10.84
CA TYR A 31 8.24 -10.50 -10.12
C TYR A 31 9.36 -9.80 -9.35
N GLN A 32 10.37 -10.54 -8.88
CA GLN A 32 11.56 -9.98 -8.25
C GLN A 32 12.35 -9.12 -9.25
N GLN A 33 12.63 -9.63 -10.45
CA GLN A 33 13.29 -8.86 -11.51
C GLN A 33 12.47 -7.61 -11.90
N GLN A 34 11.14 -7.74 -12.00
CA GLN A 34 10.28 -6.59 -12.28
C GLN A 34 10.29 -5.56 -11.14
N SER A 35 10.31 -6.00 -9.89
CA SER A 35 10.37 -5.13 -8.72
C SER A 35 11.67 -4.35 -8.68
N GLU A 36 12.80 -5.00 -8.95
CA GLU A 36 14.12 -4.37 -9.02
C GLU A 36 14.13 -3.20 -10.02
N GLN A 37 13.72 -3.47 -11.26
CA GLN A 37 13.69 -2.46 -12.32
C GLN A 37 12.74 -1.30 -11.98
N ARG A 38 11.58 -1.60 -11.40
CA ARG A 38 10.58 -0.59 -11.03
C ARG A 38 11.03 0.26 -9.86
N ILE A 39 11.64 -0.34 -8.83
CA ILE A 39 12.17 0.40 -7.67
C ILE A 39 13.31 1.31 -8.12
N ALA A 40 14.24 0.82 -8.94
CA ALA A 40 15.32 1.63 -9.50
C ALA A 40 14.78 2.80 -10.33
N ARG A 41 13.82 2.54 -11.22
CA ARG A 41 13.17 3.59 -12.01
C ARG A 41 12.43 4.59 -11.12
N LEU A 42 11.69 4.12 -10.13
CA LEU A 42 10.97 4.98 -9.19
C LEU A 42 11.95 5.91 -8.45
N GLY A 43 13.08 5.38 -7.98
CA GLY A 43 14.13 6.19 -7.37
C GLY A 43 14.63 7.29 -8.29
N GLN A 44 14.95 6.96 -9.55
CA GLN A 44 15.35 7.96 -10.55
C GLN A 44 14.25 9.01 -10.79
N MET A 45 12.99 8.61 -10.84
CA MET A 45 11.86 9.55 -11.02
C MET A 45 11.69 10.47 -9.81
N ILE A 46 11.91 9.96 -8.59
CA ILE A 46 11.90 10.76 -7.37
C ILE A 46 13.04 11.79 -7.42
N ASP A 47 14.27 11.35 -7.69
CA ASP A 47 15.46 12.21 -7.72
C ASP A 47 15.38 13.29 -8.80
N LYS A 48 14.70 13.00 -9.93
CA LYS A 48 14.44 13.97 -11.02
C LYS A 48 13.24 14.88 -10.77
N GLY A 49 12.49 14.71 -9.68
CA GLY A 49 11.28 15.48 -9.41
C GLY A 49 10.09 15.13 -10.32
N GLU A 50 10.06 13.95 -10.92
CA GLU A 50 8.99 13.51 -11.82
C GLU A 50 7.75 12.99 -11.06
N ILE A 51 7.85 12.82 -9.74
CA ILE A 51 6.72 12.45 -8.88
C ILE A 51 6.04 13.71 -8.35
N ARG A 52 4.86 14.03 -8.88
CA ARG A 52 4.12 15.27 -8.55
C ARG A 52 3.93 15.48 -7.05
N ASN A 53 3.46 14.47 -6.31
CA ASN A 53 3.25 14.62 -4.87
C ASN A 53 4.56 14.71 -4.07
N ALA A 54 5.69 14.22 -4.59
CA ALA A 54 7.00 14.46 -3.98
C ALA A 54 7.39 15.94 -4.14
N MET A 55 7.20 16.52 -5.33
CA MET A 55 7.42 17.96 -5.53
C MET A 55 6.53 18.82 -4.63
N LEU A 56 5.23 18.48 -4.53
CA LEU A 56 4.30 19.20 -3.66
C LEU A 56 4.68 19.06 -2.19
N LEU A 57 5.15 17.89 -1.76
CA LEU A 57 5.62 17.68 -0.38
C LEU A 57 6.79 18.61 -0.05
N ASN A 58 7.79 18.71 -0.95
CA ASN A 58 8.88 19.67 -0.81
C ASN A 58 8.37 21.12 -0.72
N GLN A 59 7.52 21.53 -1.66
CA GLN A 59 7.02 22.91 -1.71
C GLN A 59 6.18 23.25 -0.47
N TYR A 60 5.29 22.37 -0.07
CA TYR A 60 4.40 22.58 1.08
C TYR A 60 5.19 22.63 2.39
N SER A 61 6.19 21.75 2.56
CA SER A 61 7.11 21.81 3.71
C SER A 61 7.80 23.16 3.79
N GLN A 62 8.34 23.68 2.69
CA GLN A 62 9.05 24.96 2.66
C GLN A 62 8.12 26.14 2.97
N VAL A 63 6.95 26.20 2.33
CA VAL A 63 5.97 27.27 2.55
C VAL A 63 5.49 27.25 4.01
N LEU A 64 5.13 26.08 4.54
CA LEU A 64 4.65 26.00 5.91
C LEU A 64 5.76 26.33 6.92
N ALA A 65 7.01 25.90 6.69
CA ALA A 65 8.13 26.20 7.58
C ALA A 65 8.43 27.70 7.69
N GLN A 66 8.18 28.49 6.64
CA GLN A 66 8.31 29.94 6.69
C GLN A 66 7.24 30.58 7.57
N SER A 67 5.99 30.11 7.46
CA SER A 67 4.86 30.66 8.23
C SER A 67 4.73 30.10 9.66
N ARG A 68 5.26 28.90 9.89
CA ARG A 68 5.21 28.15 11.16
C ARG A 68 6.58 27.54 11.49
N PRO A 69 7.58 28.36 11.87
CA PRO A 69 8.95 27.89 12.12
C PRO A 69 9.04 26.84 13.24
N GLU A 70 8.08 26.82 14.17
CA GLU A 70 8.00 25.83 15.23
C GLU A 70 7.80 24.39 14.70
N LEU A 71 7.27 24.25 13.49
CA LEU A 71 7.07 22.96 12.82
C LEU A 71 8.27 22.55 11.95
N ALA A 72 9.26 23.42 11.74
CA ALA A 72 10.35 23.19 10.78
C ALA A 72 11.09 21.85 10.97
N PRO A 73 11.41 21.38 12.19
CA PRO A 73 12.05 20.07 12.37
C PRO A 73 11.19 18.90 11.87
N LEU A 74 9.88 18.95 12.12
CA LEU A 74 8.93 17.94 11.66
C LEU A 74 8.75 18.00 10.14
N LEU A 75 8.65 19.20 9.57
CA LEU A 75 8.48 19.42 8.14
C LEU A 75 9.69 18.96 7.34
N SER A 76 10.91 19.22 7.84
CA SER A 76 12.15 18.69 7.27
C SER A 76 12.14 17.16 7.24
N GLN A 77 11.56 16.53 8.26
CA GLN A 77 11.49 15.07 8.29
C GLN A 77 10.45 14.50 7.33
N LEU A 78 9.25 15.08 7.28
CA LEU A 78 8.24 14.71 6.28
C LEU A 78 8.75 14.95 4.85
N GLN A 79 9.55 15.99 4.66
CA GLN A 79 10.15 16.31 3.36
C GLN A 79 11.04 15.18 2.83
N LEU A 80 11.64 14.35 3.69
CA LEU A 80 12.44 13.21 3.25
C LEU A 80 11.62 12.20 2.42
N ASP A 81 10.31 12.06 2.64
CA ASP A 81 9.45 11.20 1.82
C ASP A 81 9.35 11.65 0.37
N ALA A 82 9.74 12.90 0.06
CA ALA A 82 9.89 13.40 -1.30
C ALA A 82 11.21 12.96 -1.96
N THR A 83 12.04 12.16 -1.28
CA THR A 83 13.37 11.74 -1.73
C THR A 83 13.52 10.22 -1.59
N THR A 84 14.57 9.69 -2.21
CA THR A 84 14.98 8.29 -2.04
C THR A 84 15.47 7.97 -0.62
N GLN A 85 15.69 8.97 0.24
CA GLN A 85 16.09 8.76 1.64
C GLN A 85 14.90 8.70 2.61
N GLY A 86 13.69 8.95 2.12
CA GLY A 86 12.48 8.87 2.93
C GLY A 86 12.14 7.44 3.36
N PRO A 87 11.52 7.25 4.54
CA PRO A 87 11.16 5.93 5.03
C PRO A 87 10.24 5.16 4.08
N LEU A 88 9.35 5.84 3.32
CA LEU A 88 8.48 5.16 2.36
C LEU A 88 9.26 4.47 1.22
N PHE A 89 10.24 5.15 0.63
CA PHE A 89 11.06 4.57 -0.42
C PHE A 89 12.01 3.51 0.14
N GLN A 90 12.68 3.82 1.26
CA GLN A 90 13.60 2.89 1.92
C GLN A 90 12.92 1.58 2.32
N GLN A 91 11.65 1.63 2.75
CA GLN A 91 10.88 0.43 3.05
C GLN A 91 10.67 -0.47 1.81
N LEU A 92 10.52 0.11 0.61
CA LEU A 92 10.45 -0.68 -0.63
C LEU A 92 11.77 -1.38 -0.92
N VAL A 93 12.89 -0.67 -0.74
CA VAL A 93 14.24 -1.21 -0.93
C VAL A 93 14.51 -2.35 0.06
N THR A 94 14.25 -2.14 1.36
CA THR A 94 14.43 -3.18 2.39
C THR A 94 13.58 -4.41 2.08
N ARG A 95 12.32 -4.23 1.72
CA ARG A 95 11.42 -5.36 1.40
C ARG A 95 11.85 -6.13 0.16
N TYR A 96 12.39 -5.44 -0.84
CA TYR A 96 12.98 -6.09 -2.00
C TYR A 96 14.21 -6.92 -1.63
N GLN A 97 15.05 -6.44 -0.72
CA GLN A 97 16.18 -7.22 -0.21
C GLN A 97 15.70 -8.45 0.59
N GLU A 98 14.71 -8.28 1.47
CA GLU A 98 14.10 -9.38 2.24
C GLU A 98 13.43 -10.43 1.34
N LEU A 99 12.91 -10.04 0.17
CA LEU A 99 12.29 -10.93 -0.80
C LEU A 99 13.24 -12.02 -1.31
N GLY A 100 14.55 -11.73 -1.35
CA GLY A 100 15.57 -12.68 -1.80
C GLY A 100 15.79 -13.86 -0.85
N ASP A 101 15.29 -13.80 0.38
CA ASP A 101 15.41 -14.87 1.37
C ASP A 101 14.04 -15.47 1.71
N SER A 102 13.82 -16.72 1.28
CA SER A 102 12.58 -17.45 1.52
C SER A 102 12.28 -17.66 3.02
N ALA A 103 13.28 -17.63 3.90
CA ALA A 103 13.08 -17.80 5.34
C ALA A 103 12.31 -16.64 5.99
N ASN A 104 12.18 -15.49 5.31
CA ASN A 104 11.38 -14.36 5.77
C ASN A 104 9.86 -14.58 5.62
N PHE A 105 9.46 -15.63 4.91
CA PHE A 105 8.08 -15.92 4.54
C PHE A 105 7.60 -17.23 5.17
N ILE A 106 6.30 -17.34 5.40
CA ILE A 106 5.69 -18.57 5.92
C ILE A 106 5.80 -19.70 4.88
N ASP A 107 5.54 -19.36 3.63
CA ASP A 107 5.54 -20.27 2.49
C ASP A 107 5.80 -19.51 1.18
N LEU A 108 5.90 -20.26 0.08
CA LEU A 108 6.08 -19.69 -1.26
C LEU A 108 4.88 -18.87 -1.75
N ASP A 109 3.67 -19.10 -1.22
CA ASP A 109 2.50 -18.32 -1.62
C ASP A 109 2.58 -16.89 -1.03
N GLU A 110 3.06 -16.77 0.21
CA GLU A 110 3.31 -15.48 0.84
C GLU A 110 4.48 -14.73 0.18
N GLN A 111 5.57 -15.43 -0.15
CA GLN A 111 6.70 -14.84 -0.90
C GLN A 111 6.26 -14.36 -2.28
N LEU A 112 5.46 -15.16 -3.01
CA LEU A 112 4.91 -14.79 -4.31
C LEU A 112 3.96 -13.58 -4.20
N ALA A 113 3.13 -13.54 -3.17
CA ALA A 113 2.25 -12.41 -2.92
C ALA A 113 3.05 -11.12 -2.64
N GLU A 114 4.13 -11.21 -1.86
CA GLU A 114 5.01 -10.06 -1.61
C GLU A 114 5.72 -9.59 -2.87
N ALA A 115 6.28 -10.50 -3.66
CA ALA A 115 6.94 -10.18 -4.93
C ALA A 115 5.97 -9.40 -5.85
N TYR A 116 4.74 -9.88 -5.96
CA TYR A 116 3.70 -9.20 -6.73
C TYR A 116 3.35 -7.82 -6.16
N GLU A 117 3.15 -7.69 -4.85
CA GLU A 117 2.79 -6.41 -4.22
C GLU A 117 3.90 -5.37 -4.35
N LEU A 118 5.18 -5.77 -4.30
CA LEU A 118 6.31 -4.87 -4.56
C LEU A 118 6.28 -4.30 -5.98
N THR A 119 5.93 -5.10 -6.99
CA THR A 119 5.79 -4.57 -8.37
C THR A 119 4.72 -3.48 -8.48
N LEU A 120 3.63 -3.61 -7.71
CA LEU A 120 2.53 -2.64 -7.68
C LEU A 120 2.86 -1.40 -6.85
N ALA A 121 3.58 -1.60 -5.74
CA ALA A 121 4.03 -0.54 -4.85
C ALA A 121 5.09 0.35 -5.50
N ALA A 122 5.95 -0.23 -6.35
CA ALA A 122 6.97 0.49 -7.10
C ALA A 122 6.43 1.20 -8.37
N ASP A 123 5.12 1.09 -8.67
CA ASP A 123 4.50 1.87 -9.75
C ASP A 123 4.49 3.37 -9.39
N PRO A 124 5.05 4.26 -10.25
CA PRO A 124 5.13 5.69 -9.94
C PRO A 124 3.80 6.36 -9.62
N ASN A 125 2.69 5.93 -10.23
CA ASN A 125 1.38 6.51 -9.94
C ASN A 125 0.85 6.03 -8.58
N SER A 126 1.01 4.74 -8.27
CA SER A 126 0.67 4.19 -6.95
C SER A 126 1.49 4.84 -5.83
N TYR A 127 2.77 5.15 -6.08
CA TYR A 127 3.66 5.81 -5.13
C TYR A 127 3.31 7.29 -4.99
N ASN A 128 3.02 7.98 -6.10
CA ASN A 128 2.48 9.33 -6.07
C ASN A 128 1.21 9.41 -5.21
N ASP A 129 0.28 8.47 -5.36
CA ASP A 129 -0.93 8.44 -4.52
C ASP A 129 -0.61 8.17 -3.04
N LEU A 130 0.41 7.36 -2.73
CA LEU A 130 0.88 7.16 -1.35
C LEU A 130 1.37 8.45 -0.72
N LEU A 131 2.14 9.24 -1.45
CA LEU A 131 2.63 10.54 -0.99
C LEU A 131 1.53 11.56 -0.75
N SER A 132 0.28 11.30 -1.15
CA SER A 132 -0.82 12.20 -0.76
C SER A 132 -1.02 12.26 0.75
N ASP A 133 -0.75 11.17 1.48
CA ASP A 133 -0.89 11.16 2.95
C ASP A 133 0.03 12.19 3.63
N PRO A 134 1.37 12.16 3.47
CA PRO A 134 2.24 13.18 4.08
C PRO A 134 1.99 14.59 3.54
N VAL A 135 1.63 14.77 2.26
CA VAL A 135 1.26 16.09 1.72
C VAL A 135 0.03 16.64 2.45
N ASN A 136 -0.98 15.79 2.68
CA ASN A 136 -2.23 16.18 3.33
C ASN A 136 -2.05 16.44 4.83
N VAL A 137 -1.08 15.80 5.48
CA VAL A 137 -0.68 16.15 6.86
C VAL A 137 -0.17 17.59 6.93
N ILE A 138 0.71 17.99 6.01
CA ILE A 138 1.21 19.37 5.94
C ILE A 138 0.08 20.34 5.59
N ALA A 139 -0.77 19.97 4.63
CA ALA A 139 -1.94 20.77 4.27
C ALA A 139 -2.86 21.02 5.46
N ASP A 140 -3.12 20.00 6.28
CA ASP A 140 -3.95 20.14 7.47
C ASP A 140 -3.29 21.00 8.56
N MET A 141 -1.97 20.89 8.75
CA MET A 141 -1.22 21.73 9.71
C MET A 141 -1.14 23.21 9.28
N SER A 142 -1.41 23.49 8.00
CA SER A 142 -1.46 24.86 7.46
C SER A 142 -2.76 25.60 7.79
N ASN A 143 -3.72 24.97 8.47
CA ASN A 143 -5.02 25.54 8.82
C ASN A 143 -5.79 26.10 7.60
N GLY A 144 -5.67 25.43 6.45
CA GLY A 144 -6.39 25.77 5.22
C GLY A 144 -5.63 26.67 4.24
N ALA A 145 -4.39 27.08 4.55
CA ALA A 145 -3.55 27.85 3.63
C ALA A 145 -3.06 27.01 2.44
N LEU A 146 -2.88 25.70 2.63
CA LEU A 146 -2.45 24.74 1.62
C LEU A 146 -3.59 23.77 1.30
N ALA A 147 -3.79 23.48 0.00
CA ALA A 147 -4.84 22.59 -0.45
C ALA A 147 -4.43 21.12 -0.32
N ARG A 148 -5.34 20.28 0.16
CA ARG A 148 -5.19 18.83 0.11
C ARG A 148 -5.09 18.32 -1.33
N VAL A 149 -4.39 17.20 -1.52
CA VAL A 149 -4.17 16.53 -2.81
C VAL A 149 -4.70 15.10 -2.75
N ASN A 150 -5.22 14.63 -3.88
CA ASN A 150 -5.78 13.28 -4.04
C ASN A 150 -6.86 12.90 -2.98
N SER A 151 -7.39 13.89 -2.26
CA SER A 151 -8.45 13.72 -1.30
C SER A 151 -9.42 14.90 -1.36
N VAL A 152 -10.60 14.74 -0.77
CA VAL A 152 -11.50 15.85 -0.45
C VAL A 152 -10.97 16.63 0.76
N SER A 153 -11.62 17.74 1.11
CA SER A 153 -11.27 18.54 2.30
C SER A 153 -11.41 17.71 3.58
N LYS A 154 -10.65 18.09 4.63
CA LYS A 154 -10.71 17.44 5.95
C LYS A 154 -12.13 17.36 6.49
N ALA A 155 -12.82 18.50 6.52
CA ALA A 155 -14.19 18.58 7.03
C ALA A 155 -15.15 17.67 6.24
N ALA A 156 -15.07 17.64 4.90
CA ALA A 156 -15.94 16.79 4.08
C ALA A 156 -15.66 15.30 4.29
N SER A 157 -14.38 14.92 4.40
CA SER A 157 -13.97 13.53 4.66
C SER A 157 -14.46 13.06 6.03
N MET A 158 -14.21 13.85 7.08
CA MET A 158 -14.64 13.51 8.44
C MET A 158 -16.16 13.38 8.54
N ALA A 159 -16.91 14.33 7.96
CA ALA A 159 -18.38 14.28 7.95
C ALA A 159 -18.91 13.05 7.21
N ALA A 160 -18.32 12.71 6.05
CA ALA A 160 -18.74 11.54 5.27
C ALA A 160 -18.44 10.21 5.97
N ASN A 161 -17.40 10.17 6.80
CA ASN A 161 -16.95 8.95 7.48
C ASN A 161 -17.45 8.82 8.93
N GLY A 162 -18.10 9.85 9.48
CA GLY A 162 -18.34 9.94 10.92
C GLY A 162 -17.04 9.84 11.72
N ALA A 163 -15.95 10.37 11.16
CA ALA A 163 -14.62 10.24 11.72
C ALA A 163 -14.35 11.30 12.79
N GLU A 164 -13.44 10.99 13.69
CA GLU A 164 -12.94 11.91 14.70
C GLU A 164 -11.62 12.53 14.27
N ASP A 165 -11.35 13.75 14.75
CA ASP A 165 -10.06 14.40 14.52
C ASP A 165 -9.02 13.89 15.52
N PHE A 166 -8.09 13.06 15.05
CA PHE A 166 -6.94 12.59 15.82
C PHE A 166 -5.74 13.55 15.76
N GLY A 167 -5.92 14.74 15.18
CA GLY A 167 -4.91 15.77 15.06
C GLY A 167 -3.96 15.57 13.86
N ALA A 168 -2.88 16.35 13.88
CA ALA A 168 -1.84 16.32 12.86
C ALA A 168 -1.17 14.95 12.74
N GLY A 169 -0.97 14.46 11.53
CA GLY A 169 -0.35 13.15 11.30
C GLY A 169 -1.31 11.97 11.37
N SER A 170 -2.60 12.17 11.67
CA SER A 170 -3.59 11.09 11.76
C SER A 170 -3.69 10.21 10.51
N GLN A 171 -3.37 10.75 9.34
CA GLN A 171 -3.30 10.03 8.07
C GLN A 171 -2.16 8.98 8.02
N LEU A 172 -1.07 9.23 8.74
CA LEU A 172 0.12 8.38 8.77
C LEU A 172 0.00 7.24 9.80
N VAL A 173 -0.97 7.34 10.71
CA VAL A 173 -1.21 6.32 11.75
C VAL A 173 -1.53 4.98 11.10
N GLY A 174 -0.84 3.94 11.57
CA GLY A 174 -0.98 2.58 11.06
C GLY A 174 -0.04 2.23 9.91
N ASN A 175 0.65 3.21 9.32
CA ASN A 175 1.69 2.98 8.32
C ASN A 175 3.05 2.70 9.02
N PRO A 176 3.63 1.50 8.85
CA PRO A 176 4.83 1.08 9.55
C PRO A 176 6.09 1.88 9.17
N ALA A 177 6.04 2.69 8.11
CA ALA A 177 7.10 3.66 7.81
C ALA A 177 7.27 4.73 8.90
N TYR A 178 6.21 5.00 9.69
CA TYR A 178 6.21 6.10 10.66
C TYR A 178 6.07 5.65 12.12
N GLY A 179 5.74 4.39 12.38
CA GLY A 179 5.49 3.90 13.74
C GLY A 179 4.98 2.48 13.84
N SER A 180 4.65 2.05 15.07
CA SER A 180 3.99 0.78 15.36
C SER A 180 2.86 0.92 16.37
N TRP A 181 1.97 -0.08 16.38
CA TRP A 181 1.02 -0.28 17.47
C TRP A 181 1.73 -0.97 18.64
N GLU A 182 1.87 -0.28 19.75
CA GLU A 182 2.45 -0.81 20.98
C GLU A 182 1.36 -1.14 21.99
N SER A 183 1.60 -2.14 22.83
CA SER A 183 0.69 -2.56 23.90
C SER A 183 1.19 -2.03 25.25
N GLY A 184 0.39 -1.21 25.92
CA GLY A 184 0.65 -0.79 27.29
C GLY A 184 0.41 -1.91 28.30
N SER A 185 0.94 -1.75 29.52
CA SER A 185 0.75 -2.67 30.64
C SER A 185 -0.71 -2.85 31.06
N ASN A 186 -1.56 -1.87 30.73
CA ASN A 186 -3.01 -1.88 30.94
C ASN A 186 -3.79 -2.62 29.82
N GLY A 187 -3.11 -3.29 28.90
CA GLY A 187 -3.73 -4.02 27.79
C GLY A 187 -4.23 -3.13 26.64
N MET A 188 -4.13 -1.81 26.76
CA MET A 188 -4.52 -0.88 25.70
C MET A 188 -3.41 -0.77 24.65
N SER A 189 -3.79 -0.69 23.37
CA SER A 189 -2.83 -0.45 22.28
C SER A 189 -2.85 1.00 21.85
N PHE A 190 -1.68 1.60 21.62
CA PHE A 190 -1.53 2.97 21.15
C PHE A 190 -0.52 3.06 20.01
N TRP A 191 -0.65 4.09 19.19
CA TRP A 191 0.30 4.36 18.12
C TRP A 191 1.56 5.01 18.68
N GLN A 192 2.71 4.41 18.42
CA GLN A 192 4.01 4.95 18.76
C GLN A 192 4.75 5.37 17.49
N TRP A 193 5.10 6.64 17.42
CA TRP A 193 5.90 7.20 16.33
C TRP A 193 7.38 6.78 16.43
N TYR A 194 8.04 6.59 15.29
CA TYR A 194 9.46 6.25 15.21
C TYR A 194 10.36 7.48 15.10
N GLY A 195 11.48 7.44 15.84
CA GLY A 195 12.57 8.41 15.73
C GLY A 195 12.09 9.85 15.72
N MET A 196 12.40 10.57 14.65
CA MET A 196 12.05 11.99 14.49
C MET A 196 10.53 12.24 14.35
N TYR A 197 9.74 11.25 13.96
CA TYR A 197 8.27 11.38 13.93
C TYR A 197 7.65 11.46 15.33
N ALA A 198 8.42 11.17 16.39
CA ALA A 198 7.98 11.38 17.78
C ALA A 198 7.56 12.82 18.07
N MET A 199 7.98 13.80 17.25
CA MET A 199 7.51 15.19 17.34
C MET A 199 6.00 15.33 17.17
N PHE A 200 5.31 14.42 16.47
CA PHE A 200 3.84 14.40 16.41
C PHE A 200 3.17 14.22 17.78
N SER A 201 3.86 13.60 18.74
CA SER A 201 3.37 13.44 20.11
C SER A 201 3.21 14.78 20.84
N ASN A 202 3.90 15.83 20.40
CA ASN A 202 3.76 17.19 20.95
C ASN A 202 2.58 17.95 20.32
N LEU A 203 2.08 17.49 19.18
CA LEU A 203 1.02 18.14 18.41
C LEU A 203 -0.35 17.49 18.62
N THR A 204 -0.36 16.25 19.12
CA THR A 204 -1.58 15.43 19.20
C THR A 204 -1.62 14.62 20.48
N ASN A 205 -2.84 14.30 20.92
CA ASN A 205 -3.04 13.33 21.98
C ASN A 205 -2.65 11.92 21.50
N PRO A 206 -2.18 11.04 22.40
CA PRO A 206 -1.87 9.65 22.04
C PRO A 206 -3.03 8.97 21.33
N VAL A 207 -2.76 8.43 20.15
CA VAL A 207 -3.76 7.78 19.32
C VAL A 207 -3.98 6.34 19.82
N ARG A 208 -5.09 6.11 20.51
CA ARG A 208 -5.45 4.78 21.03
C ARG A 208 -6.15 3.96 19.95
N TYR A 209 -5.77 2.69 19.85
CA TYR A 209 -6.22 1.78 18.80
C TYR A 209 -7.75 1.59 18.81
N ASP A 210 -8.35 1.39 19.98
CA ASP A 210 -9.79 1.14 20.15
C ASP A 210 -10.65 2.29 19.62
N ARG A 211 -10.21 3.53 19.84
CA ARG A 211 -10.89 4.75 19.37
C ARG A 211 -10.58 5.02 17.90
N TRP A 212 -9.29 4.99 17.54
CA TRP A 212 -8.84 5.25 16.17
C TRP A 212 -9.40 4.24 15.17
N SER A 213 -9.41 2.96 15.49
CA SER A 213 -9.81 1.92 14.54
C SER A 213 -11.26 2.09 14.06
N ARG A 214 -12.15 2.54 14.94
CA ARG A 214 -13.57 2.77 14.65
C ARG A 214 -13.82 4.12 13.98
N ASN A 215 -13.09 5.14 14.41
CA ASN A 215 -13.35 6.53 14.06
C ASN A 215 -12.31 7.17 13.14
N ARG A 216 -11.39 6.40 12.54
CA ARG A 216 -10.39 6.99 11.62
C ARG A 216 -11.03 7.60 10.37
N ASP A 217 -10.42 8.68 9.91
CA ASP A 217 -10.69 9.29 8.61
C ASP A 217 -9.93 8.58 7.48
N TYR A 218 -10.15 9.03 6.24
CA TYR A 218 -9.47 8.57 5.03
C TYR A 218 -7.94 8.75 5.11
N SER A 219 -7.21 7.69 4.74
CA SER A 219 -5.81 7.77 4.35
C SER A 219 -5.54 6.81 3.21
N TYR A 220 -4.72 7.22 2.24
CA TYR A 220 -4.40 6.36 1.11
C TYR A 220 -3.79 5.03 1.58
N TYR A 221 -2.84 5.08 2.51
CA TYR A 221 -2.23 3.88 3.07
C TYR A 221 -3.30 2.95 3.67
N GLY A 222 -4.19 3.46 4.53
CA GLY A 222 -5.19 2.63 5.22
C GLY A 222 -6.22 2.03 4.26
N ASP A 223 -6.59 2.76 3.22
CA ASP A 223 -7.70 2.41 2.34
C ASP A 223 -7.27 1.66 1.06
N TYR A 224 -6.05 1.90 0.58
CA TYR A 224 -5.55 1.38 -0.70
C TYR A 224 -4.14 0.79 -0.59
N GLY A 225 -3.29 1.35 0.28
CA GLY A 225 -1.85 1.09 0.29
C GLY A 225 -1.36 -0.04 1.19
N ARG A 226 -2.12 -0.44 2.22
CA ARG A 226 -1.58 -1.31 3.30
C ARG A 226 -0.90 -2.58 2.82
N LYS A 227 -1.51 -3.32 1.90
CA LYS A 227 -0.93 -4.58 1.39
C LYS A 227 0.32 -4.36 0.53
N ARG A 228 0.46 -3.16 -0.05
CA ARG A 228 1.55 -2.77 -0.94
C ARG A 228 2.73 -2.18 -0.21
N TYR A 229 2.48 -1.48 0.89
CA TYR A 229 3.48 -0.71 1.65
C TYR A 229 3.66 -1.23 3.07
N SER A 230 3.40 -2.52 3.28
CA SER A 230 3.75 -3.22 4.52
C SER A 230 4.27 -4.60 4.17
N SER A 231 5.35 -5.00 4.81
CA SER A 231 5.87 -6.36 4.66
C SER A 231 4.88 -7.38 5.25
N PRO A 232 4.92 -8.64 4.82
CA PRO A 232 4.06 -9.68 5.36
C PRO A 232 4.17 -9.79 6.90
N LYS A 233 5.39 -9.66 7.43
CA LYS A 233 5.64 -9.63 8.87
C LYS A 233 4.91 -8.47 9.56
N GLN A 234 4.98 -7.25 9.01
CA GLN A 234 4.27 -6.08 9.54
C GLN A 234 2.75 -6.28 9.49
N VAL A 235 2.23 -6.82 8.39
CA VAL A 235 0.80 -7.12 8.22
C VAL A 235 0.32 -8.10 9.29
N ARG A 236 1.08 -9.16 9.58
CA ARG A 236 0.78 -10.15 10.63
C ARG A 236 0.78 -9.51 12.01
N THR A 237 1.79 -8.71 12.35
CA THR A 237 1.87 -8.02 13.64
C THR A 237 0.68 -7.10 13.86
N GLN A 238 0.33 -6.29 12.86
CA GLN A 238 -0.86 -5.44 12.92
C GLN A 238 -2.15 -6.26 13.05
N GLN A 239 -2.28 -7.37 12.32
CA GLN A 239 -3.45 -8.24 12.41
C GLN A 239 -3.63 -8.81 13.82
N LYS A 240 -2.53 -9.16 14.52
CA LYS A 240 -2.59 -9.58 15.93
C LYS A 240 -3.18 -8.48 16.83
N THR A 241 -2.82 -7.22 16.61
CA THR A 241 -3.43 -6.09 17.32
C THR A 241 -4.92 -5.96 16.99
N PHE A 242 -5.30 -6.16 15.72
CA PHE A 242 -6.68 -5.95 15.28
C PHE A 242 -7.62 -7.04 15.76
N SER A 243 -7.18 -8.30 15.76
CA SER A 243 -7.96 -9.45 16.19
C SER A 243 -8.24 -9.49 17.70
N ARG A 244 -7.68 -8.56 18.50
CA ARG A 244 -7.99 -8.45 19.94
C ARG A 244 -9.43 -7.97 20.18
N ASP A 245 -10.01 -7.22 19.25
CA ASP A 245 -11.41 -6.84 19.31
C ASP A 245 -12.27 -7.86 18.55
N LYS A 246 -12.86 -8.81 19.29
CA LYS A 246 -13.65 -9.92 18.72
C LYS A 246 -14.87 -9.45 17.92
N ASN A 247 -15.35 -8.23 18.16
CA ASN A 247 -16.54 -7.67 17.51
C ASN A 247 -16.18 -6.76 16.32
N PHE A 248 -14.89 -6.52 16.08
CA PHE A 248 -14.40 -5.58 15.07
C PHE A 248 -13.31 -6.25 14.22
N GLY A 249 -13.61 -6.51 12.94
CA GLY A 249 -12.69 -7.26 12.07
C GLY A 249 -11.34 -6.57 11.83
N SER A 250 -11.36 -5.35 11.28
CA SER A 250 -10.16 -4.57 10.98
C SER A 250 -10.51 -3.11 10.64
N PRO A 251 -9.65 -2.13 11.00
CA PRO A 251 -9.81 -0.74 10.58
C PRO A 251 -9.69 -0.52 9.07
N TYR A 252 -9.26 -1.55 8.34
CA TYR A 252 -9.05 -1.53 6.89
C TYR A 252 -10.01 -2.47 6.14
N ALA A 253 -11.01 -3.04 6.83
CA ALA A 253 -11.99 -3.92 6.20
C ALA A 253 -12.89 -3.19 5.20
N ARG A 254 -13.08 -1.87 5.38
CA ARG A 254 -13.85 -1.01 4.49
C ARG A 254 -13.07 0.26 4.18
N THR A 255 -13.20 0.70 2.94
CA THR A 255 -12.61 1.95 2.47
C THR A 255 -13.41 3.13 2.98
N LYS A 256 -12.71 4.13 3.50
CA LYS A 256 -13.27 5.43 3.88
C LYS A 256 -13.54 6.28 2.64
N THR A 257 -14.59 7.10 2.73
CA THR A 257 -14.90 8.11 1.71
C THR A 257 -13.94 9.26 1.88
N GLY A 258 -13.18 9.61 0.85
CA GLY A 258 -12.27 10.74 0.95
C GLY A 258 -11.29 10.87 -0.19
N SER A 259 -11.01 9.77 -0.89
CA SER A 259 -10.16 9.78 -2.09
C SER A 259 -10.76 10.62 -3.22
N SER A 260 -9.94 11.47 -3.84
CA SER A 260 -10.25 12.18 -5.08
C SER A 260 -9.11 11.95 -6.09
N GLY A 261 -9.40 11.70 -7.36
CA GLY A 261 -8.35 11.61 -8.39
C GLY A 261 -7.31 10.50 -8.23
N LEU A 262 -7.65 9.37 -7.58
CA LEU A 262 -6.74 8.22 -7.51
C LEU A 262 -6.40 7.65 -8.88
N SER A 263 -5.16 7.22 -9.05
CA SER A 263 -4.71 6.56 -10.26
C SER A 263 -5.42 5.23 -10.49
N ARG A 264 -5.43 4.78 -11.75
CA ARG A 264 -5.99 3.46 -12.11
C ARG A 264 -5.25 2.32 -11.41
N SER A 265 -3.92 2.42 -11.24
CA SER A 265 -3.12 1.41 -10.55
C SER A 265 -3.53 1.29 -9.07
N SER A 266 -3.89 2.39 -8.42
CA SER A 266 -4.46 2.40 -7.06
C SER A 266 -5.88 1.83 -6.98
N GLN A 267 -6.74 2.10 -7.97
CA GLN A 267 -8.11 1.58 -7.99
C GLN A 267 -8.17 0.06 -8.21
N VAL A 268 -7.28 -0.47 -9.04
CA VAL A 268 -7.21 -1.92 -9.34
C VAL A 268 -6.60 -2.71 -8.17
N ALA A 269 -5.85 -2.05 -7.27
CA ALA A 269 -5.24 -2.63 -6.06
C ALA A 269 -6.20 -3.44 -5.20
N GLN A 270 -7.44 -2.97 -5.10
CA GLN A 270 -8.44 -3.56 -4.22
C GLN A 270 -9.05 -4.85 -4.78
N GLN A 271 -8.84 -5.14 -6.07
CA GLN A 271 -9.39 -6.32 -6.70
C GLN A 271 -8.50 -7.53 -6.41
N THR A 272 -8.90 -8.33 -5.42
CA THR A 272 -8.26 -9.61 -5.06
C THR A 272 -8.19 -10.61 -6.21
N LYS A 273 -8.99 -10.40 -7.28
CA LYS A 273 -9.03 -11.24 -8.48
C LYS A 273 -7.74 -11.28 -9.29
N ASN A 274 -6.86 -10.29 -9.13
CA ASN A 274 -5.62 -10.18 -9.91
C ASN A 274 -4.38 -10.70 -9.17
N ARG A 275 -4.54 -11.25 -7.95
CA ARG A 275 -3.42 -11.81 -7.19
C ARG A 275 -3.00 -13.15 -7.79
N PRO A 276 -1.70 -13.39 -8.01
CA PRO A 276 -1.22 -14.70 -8.40
C PRO A 276 -1.54 -15.72 -7.29
N SER A 277 -2.14 -16.84 -7.69
CA SER A 277 -2.44 -17.98 -6.81
C SER A 277 -1.75 -19.22 -7.35
N SER A 278 -1.37 -20.13 -6.46
CA SER A 278 -0.89 -21.49 -6.81
C SER A 278 -1.87 -22.26 -7.71
N ALA A 279 -3.17 -21.97 -7.64
CA ALA A 279 -4.19 -22.56 -8.52
C ALA A 279 -4.31 -21.87 -9.89
N SER A 280 -3.72 -20.69 -10.08
CA SER A 280 -3.75 -19.96 -11.34
C SER A 280 -2.56 -20.39 -12.22
N LYS A 281 -2.83 -21.26 -13.20
CA LYS A 281 -1.83 -21.61 -14.23
C LYS A 281 -1.35 -20.33 -14.92
N PHE A 282 -0.04 -20.12 -14.98
CA PHE A 282 0.56 -19.01 -15.72
C PHE A 282 0.20 -19.14 -17.21
N ARG A 283 -0.84 -18.44 -17.63
CA ARG A 283 -1.17 -18.32 -19.06
C ARG A 283 -0.29 -17.21 -19.60
N SER A 284 0.76 -17.56 -20.32
CA SER A 284 1.46 -16.60 -21.16
C SER A 284 0.45 -16.01 -22.15
N ASN A 285 0.41 -14.68 -22.26
CA ASN A 285 -0.45 -13.96 -23.22
C ASN A 285 -0.07 -14.20 -24.70
N TYR A 286 0.78 -15.19 -24.97
CA TYR A 286 1.22 -15.61 -26.29
C TYR A 286 0.48 -16.89 -26.73
N ALA A 287 -0.85 -16.88 -26.67
CA ALA A 287 -1.65 -17.89 -27.36
C ALA A 287 -3.02 -17.37 -27.75
N LYS A 288 -3.23 -17.30 -29.07
CA LYS A 288 -4.48 -17.20 -29.83
C LYS A 288 -5.13 -15.83 -29.93
N GLY A 289 -4.83 -15.18 -31.05
CA GLY A 289 -5.87 -14.52 -31.83
C GLY A 289 -7.00 -15.51 -32.13
N SER A 290 -8.18 -15.21 -31.59
CA SER A 290 -9.46 -15.73 -32.07
C SER A 290 -10.49 -14.66 -31.76
N SER A 291 -11.00 -14.05 -32.81
CA SER A 291 -12.16 -13.18 -32.82
C SER A 291 -13.35 -13.85 -32.12
N ASN A 292 -13.76 -13.32 -30.97
CA ASN A 292 -15.17 -13.19 -30.58
C ASN A 292 -15.30 -12.60 -29.17
N GLY A 293 -16.24 -11.67 -29.00
CA GLY A 293 -16.77 -11.33 -27.68
C GLY A 293 -16.74 -9.85 -27.32
N PHE A 294 -17.46 -9.04 -28.07
CA PHE A 294 -17.97 -7.77 -27.58
C PHE A 294 -18.71 -7.98 -26.24
N ARG A 295 -18.39 -7.11 -25.27
CA ARG A 295 -19.24 -6.61 -24.17
C ARG A 295 -19.84 -7.63 -23.18
N ASN A 296 -19.40 -7.52 -21.92
CA ASN A 296 -20.35 -7.52 -20.80
C ASN A 296 -19.81 -6.67 -19.63
N SER A 297 -20.31 -5.44 -19.52
CA SER A 297 -20.16 -4.61 -18.32
C SER A 297 -21.54 -4.16 -17.84
N ASN A 298 -22.31 -5.09 -17.30
CA ASN A 298 -23.44 -4.73 -16.44
C ASN A 298 -22.91 -4.30 -15.07
N LYS A 299 -22.55 -3.01 -14.95
CA LYS A 299 -22.59 -2.30 -13.67
C LYS A 299 -23.58 -1.16 -13.80
N ARG A 300 -24.80 -1.44 -13.35
CA ARG A 300 -25.90 -0.50 -13.19
C ARG A 300 -25.52 0.49 -12.08
N THR A 301 -24.99 1.66 -12.46
CA THR A 301 -24.88 2.81 -11.55
C THR A 301 -26.19 3.56 -11.54
N THR A 302 -27.07 3.29 -10.57
CA THR A 302 -28.20 4.17 -10.27
C THR A 302 -27.71 5.37 -9.48
N ARG A 303 -27.37 6.46 -10.17
CA ARG A 303 -27.36 7.81 -9.58
C ARG A 303 -28.73 8.43 -9.84
N SER A 304 -29.59 8.48 -8.82
CA SER A 304 -30.81 9.28 -8.87
C SER A 304 -30.48 10.72 -8.49
N THR A 305 -30.45 11.62 -9.48
CA THR A 305 -30.55 13.06 -9.26
C THR A 305 -32.01 13.40 -8.98
N ARG A 306 -32.39 13.57 -7.71
CA ARG A 306 -33.67 14.20 -7.35
C ARG A 306 -33.43 15.71 -7.30
N ARG A 307 -33.54 16.34 -8.46
CA ARG A 307 -33.76 17.78 -8.61
C ARG A 307 -35.27 17.93 -8.86
N GLY A 308 -35.96 18.66 -8.00
CA GLY A 308 -37.40 18.85 -8.12
C GLY A 308 -37.95 19.87 -7.15
N LYS A 309 -38.03 21.11 -7.66
CA LYS A 309 -38.73 22.31 -7.19
C LYS A 309 -38.21 22.97 -5.92
#